data_AF-A0A521UN13-F1
#
_entry.id   AF-A0A521UN13-F1
#
_cell.length_a   1.000
_cell.length_b   1.000
_cell.length_c   1.000
_cell.angle_alpha   90.00
_cell.angle_beta   90.00
_cell.angle_gamma   90.00
#
_symmetry.space_group_name_H-M   'P 1'
#
loop_
_entity.id
_entity.type
_entity.pdbx_description
1 polymer ?
#
loop_
_entity_poly.entity_id
_entity_poly.type
_entity_poly.pdbx_seq_one_letter_code
_entity_poly.pdbx_strand_id
1 'polypeptide(L)'
;MGGHDLDRLRASDVFFALADELLVVAGFDGRFQRLNPAWTEALGWTTEELCSEPWLSFVHPDDLEATVAAGDTLQGGATLTHFSNRYRCRDGAYRRLEWQCVPSVPRQLIYGVVRLVPEPPAVPVSVPGGPGGSRTRVLIVDDQSAVALTMGRVLRHHDVTAVAHGPEALALLAAGRTFDVILSDLSSPVMPGPAFYAALVRHFPEAAARLAFVTGGAHTPEAQAFLSAAPHPCLEKPFHPEQLCALVEAVSQ
;
A
#
# COMPACT_ATOMS: atom_id res chain seq x y z
N MET A 1 -5.26 51.48 -13.41
CA MET A 1 -5.75 50.16 -13.83
C MET A 1 -4.52 49.31 -14.15
N GLY A 2 -3.88 48.70 -13.14
CA GLY A 2 -2.57 48.05 -13.33
C GLY A 2 -1.89 47.65 -12.03
N GLY A 3 -2.50 46.75 -11.26
CA GLY A 3 -1.94 46.30 -9.97
C GLY A 3 -2.45 44.96 -9.45
N HIS A 4 -3.48 44.36 -10.05
CA HIS A 4 -4.10 43.12 -9.56
C HIS A 4 -3.80 41.87 -10.42
N ASP A 5 -3.01 42.00 -11.50
CA ASP A 5 -2.75 40.90 -12.45
C ASP A 5 -1.40 40.19 -12.24
N LEU A 6 -0.50 40.75 -11.41
CA LEU A 6 0.81 40.15 -11.12
C LEU A 6 0.79 39.19 -9.91
N ASP A 7 -0.24 39.22 -9.07
CA ASP A 7 -0.35 38.36 -7.88
C ASP A 7 -0.92 36.97 -8.17
N ARG A 8 -1.66 36.82 -9.29
CA ARG A 8 -2.37 35.56 -9.60
C ARG A 8 -1.54 34.53 -10.36
N LEU A 9 -0.45 34.96 -10.99
CA LEU A 9 0.53 34.09 -11.67
C LEU A 9 1.63 33.55 -10.74
N ARG A 10 1.50 33.66 -9.41
CA ARG A 10 2.62 33.36 -8.50
C ARG A 10 2.34 32.33 -7.41
N ALA A 11 1.17 32.31 -6.78
CA ALA A 11 0.95 31.43 -5.63
C ALA A 11 1.02 29.93 -5.99
N SER A 12 0.29 29.48 -7.02
CA SER A 12 0.25 28.04 -7.38
C SER A 12 1.59 27.50 -7.88
N ASP A 13 2.36 28.31 -8.62
CA ASP A 13 3.67 27.89 -9.11
C ASP A 13 4.73 27.94 -8.00
N VAL A 14 4.63 28.91 -7.09
CA VAL A 14 5.45 28.95 -5.88
C VAL A 14 5.14 27.76 -4.98
N PHE A 15 3.87 27.44 -4.72
CA PHE A 15 3.50 26.24 -3.95
C PHE A 15 4.00 24.96 -4.61
N PHE A 16 3.86 24.85 -5.94
CA PHE A 16 4.35 23.69 -6.66
C PHE A 16 5.87 23.55 -6.52
N ALA A 17 6.61 24.65 -6.65
CA ALA A 17 8.07 24.65 -6.57
C ALA A 17 8.62 24.46 -5.13
N LEU A 18 7.90 24.91 -4.10
CA LEU A 18 8.33 24.85 -2.71
C LEU A 18 7.79 23.66 -1.91
N ALA A 19 6.91 22.85 -2.49
CA ALA A 19 6.39 21.67 -1.80
C ALA A 19 7.48 20.60 -1.61
N ASP A 20 7.58 20.07 -0.39
CA ASP A 20 8.48 18.96 -0.05
C ASP A 20 7.99 17.61 -0.62
N GLU A 21 6.68 17.49 -0.88
CA GLU A 21 6.11 16.31 -1.56
C GLU A 21 6.43 16.33 -3.06
N LEU A 22 6.58 15.15 -3.66
CA LEU A 22 6.86 15.03 -5.09
C LEU A 22 5.57 15.29 -5.87
N LEU A 23 5.45 16.48 -6.45
CA LEU A 23 4.29 16.87 -7.25
C LEU A 23 4.52 16.57 -8.72
N VAL A 24 3.51 16.02 -9.38
CA VAL A 24 3.60 15.59 -10.78
C VAL A 24 2.39 16.03 -11.58
N VAL A 25 2.66 16.53 -12.79
CA VAL A 25 1.71 16.63 -13.88
C VAL A 25 2.25 15.80 -15.03
N ALA A 26 1.45 14.87 -15.53
CA ALA A 26 1.88 13.95 -16.58
C ALA A 26 0.79 13.78 -17.63
N GLY A 27 1.16 13.42 -18.86
CA GLY A 27 0.22 13.26 -19.96
C GLY A 27 -0.24 11.82 -20.10
N PHE A 28 -1.38 11.62 -20.76
CA PHE A 28 -1.81 10.28 -21.19
C PHE A 28 -0.89 9.68 -22.28
N ASP A 29 0.05 10.47 -22.80
CA ASP A 29 1.11 10.05 -23.72
C ASP A 29 2.26 9.30 -23.03
N GLY A 30 2.19 9.10 -21.71
CA GLY A 30 3.20 8.37 -20.95
C GLY A 30 4.42 9.21 -20.58
N ARG A 31 4.31 10.55 -20.65
CA ARG A 31 5.42 11.47 -20.35
C ARG A 31 5.09 12.41 -19.21
N PHE A 32 6.11 12.73 -18.41
CA PHE A 32 6.00 13.83 -17.45
C PHE A 32 5.92 15.16 -18.20
N GLN A 33 4.97 16.00 -17.79
CA GLN A 33 4.75 17.33 -18.34
C GLN A 33 5.32 18.40 -17.40
N ARG A 34 5.23 18.16 -16.09
CA ARG A 34 5.79 19.04 -15.06
C ARG A 34 6.09 18.27 -13.79
N LEU A 35 7.26 18.51 -13.22
CA LEU A 35 7.72 17.97 -11.95
C LEU A 35 8.24 19.10 -11.08
N ASN A 36 8.09 19.01 -9.76
CA ASN A 36 8.70 19.98 -8.85
C ASN A 36 10.14 19.57 -8.44
N PRO A 37 10.93 20.48 -7.85
CA PRO A 37 12.33 20.21 -7.48
C PRO A 37 12.54 19.03 -6.53
N ALA A 38 11.52 18.66 -5.73
CA ALA A 38 11.58 17.49 -4.84
C ALA A 38 11.92 16.18 -5.58
N TRP A 39 11.58 16.06 -6.87
CA TRP A 39 11.98 14.92 -7.71
C TRP A 39 13.50 14.81 -7.87
N THR A 40 14.16 15.96 -8.06
CA THR A 40 15.62 16.02 -8.20
C THR A 40 16.30 15.59 -6.91
N GLU A 41 15.81 16.04 -5.77
CA GLU A 41 16.33 15.63 -4.46
C GLU A 41 16.07 14.14 -4.19
N ALA A 42 14.91 13.63 -4.62
CA ALA A 42 14.52 12.26 -4.37
C ALA A 42 15.24 11.23 -5.26
N LEU A 43 15.51 11.53 -6.54
CA LEU A 43 16.04 10.55 -7.50
C LEU A 43 17.41 10.94 -8.09
N GLY A 44 17.85 12.18 -7.91
CA GLY A 44 19.13 12.69 -8.44
C GLY A 44 19.12 13.06 -9.92
N TRP A 45 18.03 12.82 -10.64
CA TRP A 45 17.82 13.30 -12.02
C TRP A 45 17.32 14.73 -12.02
N THR A 46 17.64 15.53 -13.03
CA THR A 46 16.93 16.80 -13.18
C THR A 46 15.49 16.57 -13.64
N THR A 47 14.61 17.52 -13.35
CA THR A 47 13.22 17.47 -13.82
C THR A 47 13.13 17.46 -15.34
N GLU A 48 14.06 18.13 -16.03
CA GLU A 48 14.17 18.13 -17.49
C GLU A 48 14.57 16.75 -18.04
N GLU A 49 15.55 16.07 -17.40
CA GLU A 49 15.95 14.71 -17.77
C GLU A 49 14.76 13.75 -17.61
N LEU A 50 14.05 13.81 -16.49
CA LEU A 50 12.86 12.99 -16.25
C LEU A 50 11.74 13.27 -17.26
N CYS A 51 11.53 14.52 -17.67
CA CYS A 51 10.52 14.87 -18.68
C CYS A 51 10.95 14.54 -20.12
N SER A 52 12.25 14.35 -20.37
CA SER A 52 12.77 14.06 -21.71
C SER A 52 12.53 12.62 -22.18
N GLU A 53 12.27 11.69 -21.26
CA GLU A 53 12.02 10.27 -21.56
C GLU A 53 10.62 9.85 -21.11
N PRO A 54 10.03 8.80 -21.68
CA PRO A 54 8.81 8.20 -21.14
C PRO A 54 9.01 7.78 -19.68
N TRP A 55 8.00 7.95 -18.83
CA TRP A 55 8.14 7.64 -17.40
C TRP A 55 8.52 6.17 -17.17
N LEU A 56 8.16 5.27 -18.10
CA LEU A 56 8.43 3.83 -18.01
C LEU A 56 9.92 3.52 -18.10
N SER A 57 10.73 4.38 -18.74
CA SER A 57 12.19 4.23 -18.84
C SER A 57 12.91 4.34 -17.50
N PHE A 58 12.23 4.86 -16.48
CA PHE A 58 12.75 4.99 -15.12
C PHE A 58 12.17 3.94 -14.17
N VAL A 59 11.17 3.17 -14.58
CA VAL A 59 10.51 2.16 -13.73
C VAL A 59 11.37 0.90 -13.66
N HIS A 60 11.41 0.26 -12.49
CA HIS A 60 12.05 -1.03 -12.31
C HIS A 60 11.44 -2.09 -13.25
N PRO A 61 12.22 -2.95 -13.91
CA PRO A 61 11.70 -3.94 -14.87
C PRO A 61 10.53 -4.79 -14.35
N ASP A 62 10.62 -5.30 -13.13
CA ASP A 62 9.55 -6.10 -12.50
C ASP A 62 8.24 -5.31 -12.27
N ASP A 63 8.30 -3.98 -12.22
CA ASP A 63 7.16 -3.13 -11.89
C ASP A 63 6.50 -2.56 -13.16
N LEU A 64 7.03 -2.86 -14.36
CA LEU A 64 6.55 -2.31 -15.64
C LEU A 64 5.10 -2.69 -15.93
N GLU A 65 4.75 -3.98 -15.81
CA GLU A 65 3.39 -4.47 -16.10
C GLU A 65 2.36 -3.80 -15.18
N ALA A 66 2.62 -3.78 -13.87
CA ALA A 66 1.76 -3.13 -12.90
C ALA A 66 1.65 -1.61 -13.16
N THR A 67 2.73 -0.96 -13.58
CA THR A 67 2.73 0.47 -13.90
C THR A 67 1.94 0.79 -15.16
N VAL A 68 1.97 -0.08 -16.17
CA VAL A 68 1.14 0.08 -17.38
C VAL A 68 -0.34 -0.02 -17.00
N ALA A 69 -0.74 -1.05 -16.23
CA ALA A 69 -2.12 -1.21 -15.79
C ALA A 69 -2.62 -0.02 -14.93
N ALA A 70 -1.74 0.54 -14.10
CA ALA A 70 -2.00 1.77 -13.36
C ALA A 70 -2.22 2.98 -14.29
N GLY A 71 -1.39 3.12 -15.34
CA GLY A 71 -1.56 4.12 -16.39
C GLY A 71 -2.90 3.98 -17.12
N ASP A 72 -3.27 2.76 -17.52
CA ASP A 72 -4.53 2.47 -18.21
C ASP A 72 -5.75 2.82 -17.35
N THR A 73 -5.66 2.56 -16.04
CA THR A 73 -6.69 2.94 -15.06
C THR A 73 -6.92 4.46 -15.05
N LEU A 74 -5.84 5.25 -15.03
CA LEU A 74 -5.91 6.71 -15.08
C LEU A 74 -6.45 7.21 -16.41
N GLN A 75 -6.05 6.60 -17.53
CA GLN A 75 -6.57 6.94 -18.86
C GLN A 75 -8.07 6.65 -18.98
N GLY A 76 -8.55 5.59 -18.33
CA GLY A 76 -9.97 5.27 -18.19
C GLY A 76 -10.76 6.24 -17.31
N GLY A 77 -10.09 7.21 -16.67
CA GLY A 77 -10.72 8.24 -15.85
C GLY A 77 -10.88 7.88 -14.37
N ALA A 78 -10.36 6.73 -13.93
CA ALA A 78 -10.37 6.34 -12.53
C ALA A 78 -9.19 6.94 -11.76
N THR A 79 -9.43 7.33 -10.50
CA THR A 79 -8.40 7.81 -9.59
C THR A 79 -7.53 6.65 -9.10
N LEU A 80 -6.23 6.92 -8.93
CA LEU A 80 -5.29 6.00 -8.31
C LEU A 80 -5.00 6.41 -6.87
N THR A 81 -5.17 5.48 -5.95
CA THR A 81 -4.82 5.63 -4.54
C THR A 81 -3.86 4.50 -4.15
N HIS A 82 -2.76 4.84 -3.47
CA HIS A 82 -1.78 3.88 -2.92
C HIS A 82 -1.06 2.97 -3.94
N PHE A 83 -0.99 3.37 -5.22
CA PHE A 83 -0.17 2.61 -6.16
C PHE A 83 1.31 2.79 -5.85
N SER A 84 2.09 1.70 -5.89
CA SER A 84 3.49 1.71 -5.50
C SER A 84 4.34 1.06 -6.57
N ASN A 85 5.44 1.71 -6.94
CA ASN A 85 6.45 1.15 -7.84
C ASN A 85 7.83 1.73 -7.55
N ARG A 86 8.86 1.11 -8.11
CA ARG A 86 10.25 1.50 -7.95
C ARG A 86 10.73 2.34 -9.14
N TYR A 87 11.33 3.49 -8.85
CA TYR A 87 11.97 4.37 -9.82
C TYR A 87 13.48 4.35 -9.68
N ARG A 88 14.17 4.33 -10.82
CA ARG A 88 15.62 4.34 -10.95
C ARG A 88 16.15 5.73 -10.64
N CYS A 89 17.09 5.79 -9.71
CA CYS A 89 17.88 6.96 -9.38
C CYS A 89 19.02 7.14 -10.39
N ARG A 90 19.59 8.34 -10.44
CA ARG A 90 20.69 8.67 -11.37
C ARG A 90 21.96 7.85 -11.11
N ASP A 91 22.15 7.39 -9.88
CA ASP A 91 23.24 6.48 -9.47
C ASP A 91 22.98 5.00 -9.81
N GLY A 92 21.80 4.68 -10.35
CA GLY A 92 21.37 3.33 -10.71
C GLY A 92 20.64 2.57 -9.60
N ALA A 93 20.57 3.09 -8.37
CA ALA A 93 19.74 2.50 -7.32
C ALA A 93 18.25 2.66 -7.64
N TYR A 94 17.39 1.90 -6.96
CA TYR A 94 15.93 2.05 -7.09
C TYR A 94 15.32 2.53 -5.78
N ARG A 95 14.34 3.43 -5.89
CA ARG A 95 13.58 3.97 -4.76
C ARG A 95 12.09 3.75 -4.98
N ARG A 96 11.38 3.39 -3.91
CA ARG A 96 9.95 3.11 -3.98
C ARG A 96 9.15 4.40 -3.81
N LEU A 97 8.24 4.62 -4.75
CA LEU A 97 7.35 5.77 -4.78
C LEU A 97 5.91 5.30 -4.60
N GLU A 98 5.15 5.96 -3.73
CA GLU A 98 3.71 5.76 -3.57
C GLU A 98 2.96 6.92 -4.23
N TRP A 99 2.00 6.59 -5.08
CA TRP A 99 1.29 7.51 -5.96
C TRP A 99 -0.16 7.70 -5.53
N GLN A 100 -0.57 8.97 -5.48
CA GLN A 100 -1.98 9.36 -5.42
C GLN A 100 -2.25 10.29 -6.60
N CYS A 101 -3.02 9.81 -7.57
CA CYS A 101 -3.19 10.46 -8.87
C CYS A 101 -4.65 10.59 -9.25
N VAL A 102 -5.02 11.76 -9.75
CA VAL A 102 -6.34 12.06 -10.31
C VAL A 102 -6.20 12.40 -11.80
N PRO A 103 -6.99 11.78 -12.69
CA PRO A 103 -6.96 12.11 -14.10
C PRO A 103 -7.88 13.29 -14.43
N SER A 104 -7.50 14.07 -15.43
CA SER A 104 -8.33 15.05 -16.11
C SER A 104 -8.48 14.62 -17.56
N VAL A 105 -9.49 13.78 -17.83
CA VAL A 105 -9.79 13.27 -19.18
C VAL A 105 -9.94 14.40 -20.21
N PRO A 106 -10.63 15.53 -19.93
CA PRO A 106 -10.76 16.62 -20.90
C PRO A 106 -9.43 17.28 -21.28
N ARG A 107 -8.45 17.26 -20.38
CA ARG A 107 -7.10 17.81 -20.61
C ARG A 107 -6.09 16.75 -21.04
N GLN A 108 -6.46 15.47 -20.97
CA GLN A 108 -5.55 14.32 -21.10
C GLN A 108 -4.33 14.41 -20.20
N LEU A 109 -4.54 14.90 -18.97
CA LEU A 109 -3.51 15.08 -17.96
C LEU A 109 -3.81 14.24 -16.73
N ILE A 110 -2.75 13.91 -15.99
CA ILE A 110 -2.75 13.26 -14.69
C ILE A 110 -2.11 14.25 -13.73
N TYR A 111 -2.77 14.50 -12.61
CA TYR A 111 -2.23 15.28 -11.50
C TYR A 111 -1.98 14.34 -10.34
N GLY A 112 -0.82 14.44 -9.70
CA GLY A 112 -0.48 13.54 -8.60
C GLY A 112 0.38 14.16 -7.53
N VAL A 113 0.24 13.57 -6.35
CA VAL A 113 1.16 13.71 -5.22
C VAL A 113 1.82 12.35 -5.03
N VAL A 114 3.14 12.37 -4.91
CA VAL A 114 3.97 11.18 -4.81
C VAL A 114 4.78 11.29 -3.53
N ARG A 115 4.88 10.17 -2.82
CA ARG A 115 5.70 10.05 -1.62
C ARG A 115 6.84 9.08 -1.87
N LEU A 116 8.05 9.51 -1.53
CA LEU A 116 9.16 8.59 -1.37
C LEU A 116 8.91 7.77 -0.10
N VAL A 117 8.70 6.48 -0.26
CA VAL A 117 8.48 5.56 0.86
C VAL A 117 9.72 4.69 1.05
N PRO A 118 10.10 4.37 2.30
CA PRO A 118 11.18 3.44 2.54
C PRO A 118 10.86 2.11 1.85
N GLU A 119 11.89 1.44 1.36
CA GLU A 119 11.75 0.04 0.94
C GLU A 119 11.20 -0.74 2.14
N PRO A 120 10.10 -1.50 1.98
CA PRO A 120 9.69 -2.40 3.02
C PRO A 120 10.90 -3.30 3.26
N PRO A 121 11.23 -3.53 4.53
CA PRO A 121 12.45 -4.22 4.88
C PRO A 121 12.48 -5.55 4.10
N ALA A 122 13.61 -5.84 3.44
CA ALA A 122 13.79 -6.99 2.54
C ALA A 122 13.49 -8.34 3.22
N VAL A 123 13.32 -8.29 4.54
CA VAL A 123 12.68 -9.28 5.40
C VAL A 123 11.76 -8.47 6.31
N PRO A 124 10.46 -8.80 6.51
CA PRO A 124 9.69 -8.17 7.57
C PRO A 124 10.50 -8.23 8.86
N VAL A 125 10.62 -7.10 9.56
CA VAL A 125 11.45 -6.99 10.78
C VAL A 125 10.94 -8.02 11.79
N SER A 126 11.59 -9.17 11.85
CA SER A 126 11.52 -10.03 13.04
C SER A 126 12.33 -9.29 14.09
N VAL A 127 11.63 -8.64 15.02
CA VAL A 127 12.28 -8.15 16.24
C VAL A 127 12.77 -9.40 16.98
N PRO A 128 14.08 -9.61 17.20
CA PRO A 128 14.54 -10.77 17.96
C PRO A 128 14.04 -10.60 19.40
N GLY A 129 12.99 -11.34 19.75
CA GLY A 129 12.49 -11.42 21.11
C GLY A 129 13.49 -12.18 21.98
N GLY A 130 13.82 -11.60 23.14
CA GLY A 130 14.66 -12.24 24.16
C GLY A 130 14.16 -13.61 24.61
N PRO A 131 14.99 -14.37 25.35
CA PRO A 131 14.79 -15.81 25.54
C PRO A 131 13.67 -16.12 26.54
N GLY A 132 12.73 -17.00 26.13
CA GLY A 132 11.88 -17.77 27.03
C GLY A 132 10.39 -17.77 26.70
N GLY A 133 9.96 -18.67 25.79
CA GLY A 133 8.55 -18.93 25.42
C GLY A 133 8.36 -18.95 23.90
N SER A 134 7.68 -19.95 23.34
CA SER A 134 7.40 -19.99 21.89
C SER A 134 6.47 -18.85 21.52
N ARG A 135 7.01 -17.77 20.95
CA ARG A 135 6.22 -16.64 20.46
C ARG A 135 5.36 -17.11 19.30
N THR A 136 4.04 -16.91 19.38
CA THR A 136 3.11 -17.10 18.26
C THR A 136 3.56 -16.27 17.06
N ARG A 137 3.56 -16.84 15.85
CA ARG A 137 3.84 -16.11 14.61
C ARG A 137 2.54 -15.56 14.05
N VAL A 138 2.40 -14.24 14.05
CA VAL A 138 1.18 -13.56 13.63
C VAL A 138 1.43 -12.83 12.32
N LEU A 139 0.61 -13.11 11.31
CA LEU A 139 0.56 -12.33 10.07
C LEU A 139 -0.61 -11.35 10.16
N ILE A 140 -0.35 -10.08 9.88
CA ILE A 140 -1.36 -9.03 9.79
C ILE A 140 -1.49 -8.60 8.32
N VAL A 141 -2.71 -8.59 7.80
CA VAL A 141 -3.05 -8.15 6.44
C VAL A 141 -4.03 -6.98 6.55
N ASP A 142 -3.51 -5.75 6.46
CA ASP A 142 -4.30 -4.53 6.65
C ASP A 142 -3.67 -3.39 5.84
N ASP A 143 -4.43 -2.77 4.94
CA ASP A 143 -3.97 -1.67 4.09
C ASP A 143 -3.87 -0.34 4.86
N GLN A 144 -4.45 -0.26 6.05
CA GLN A 144 -4.35 0.89 6.93
C GLN A 144 -3.13 0.75 7.84
N SER A 145 -1.99 1.28 7.36
CA SER A 145 -0.72 1.26 8.09
C SER A 145 -0.83 1.68 9.57
N ALA A 146 -1.70 2.66 9.90
CA ALA A 146 -1.93 3.08 11.28
C ALA A 146 -2.55 1.98 12.16
N VAL A 147 -3.49 1.21 11.63
CA VAL A 147 -4.15 0.09 12.32
C VAL A 147 -3.17 -1.08 12.44
N ALA A 148 -2.48 -1.44 11.36
CA ALA A 148 -1.44 -2.47 11.36
C ALA A 148 -0.34 -2.19 12.40
N LEU A 149 0.14 -0.95 12.47
CA LEU A 149 1.13 -0.53 13.49
C LEU A 149 0.58 -0.63 14.91
N THR A 150 -0.71 -0.30 15.11
CA THR A 150 -1.35 -0.38 16.42
C THR A 150 -1.48 -1.83 16.87
N MET A 151 -1.94 -2.73 15.99
CA MET A 151 -1.98 -4.17 16.24
C MET A 151 -0.59 -4.73 16.55
N GLY A 152 0.44 -4.35 15.77
CA GLY A 152 1.82 -4.77 16.01
C GLY A 152 2.37 -4.33 17.38
N ARG A 153 2.00 -3.14 17.86
CA ARG A 153 2.40 -2.66 19.21
C ARG A 153 1.74 -3.44 20.34
N VAL A 154 0.46 -3.79 20.17
CA VAL A 154 -0.28 -4.63 21.13
C VAL A 154 0.33 -6.04 21.16
N LEU A 155 0.62 -6.59 19.99
CA LEU A 155 1.14 -7.95 19.80
C LEU A 155 2.67 -8.05 19.86
N ARG A 156 3.37 -7.07 20.44
CA ARG A 156 4.85 -7.02 20.52
C ARG A 156 5.50 -8.25 21.20
N HIS A 157 4.71 -9.02 21.95
CA HIS A 157 5.16 -10.25 22.61
C HIS A 157 5.15 -11.48 21.68
N HIS A 158 4.65 -11.33 20.45
CA HIS A 158 4.61 -12.32 19.38
C HIS A 158 5.68 -12.04 18.31
N ASP A 159 5.84 -12.94 17.34
CA ASP A 159 6.59 -12.68 16.11
C ASP A 159 5.61 -12.16 15.05
N VAL A 160 5.57 -10.84 14.85
CA VAL A 160 4.56 -10.18 14.02
C VAL A 160 5.14 -9.80 12.67
N THR A 161 4.52 -10.28 11.60
CA THR A 161 4.74 -9.81 10.23
C THR A 161 3.50 -9.05 9.78
N ALA A 162 3.66 -7.85 9.23
CA ALA A 162 2.57 -7.07 8.67
C ALA A 162 2.78 -6.83 7.18
N VAL A 163 1.71 -6.99 6.40
CA VAL A 163 1.65 -6.74 4.96
C VAL A 163 0.39 -5.91 4.67
N ALA A 164 0.43 -5.14 3.58
CA ALA A 164 -0.68 -4.24 3.25
C ALA A 164 -1.83 -5.00 2.58
N HIS A 165 -1.52 -6.06 1.83
CA HIS A 165 -2.47 -6.67 0.91
C HIS A 165 -2.41 -8.20 0.88
N GLY A 166 -3.55 -8.84 0.58
CA GLY A 166 -3.68 -10.30 0.47
C GLY A 166 -2.64 -10.98 -0.44
N PRO A 167 -2.31 -10.45 -1.64
CA PRO A 167 -1.27 -11.04 -2.49
C PRO A 167 0.11 -11.16 -1.83
N GLU A 168 0.50 -10.18 -1.00
CA GLU A 168 1.77 -10.21 -0.25
C GLU A 168 1.75 -11.33 0.80
N ALA A 169 0.61 -11.51 1.49
CA ALA A 169 0.40 -12.62 2.41
C ALA A 169 0.50 -13.98 1.70
N LEU A 170 -0.14 -14.12 0.53
CA LEU A 170 -0.05 -15.35 -0.27
C LEU A 170 1.37 -15.63 -0.75
N ALA A 171 2.13 -14.59 -1.13
CA ALA A 171 3.53 -14.75 -1.53
C ALA A 171 4.42 -15.26 -0.38
N LEU A 172 4.19 -14.77 0.86
CA LEU A 172 4.89 -15.26 2.04
C LEU A 172 4.57 -16.75 2.30
N LEU A 173 3.30 -17.14 2.21
CA LEU A 173 2.88 -18.54 2.37
C LEU A 173 3.44 -19.43 1.27
N ALA A 174 3.44 -18.98 0.01
CA ALA A 174 4.03 -19.68 -1.13
C ALA A 174 5.55 -19.87 -0.97
N ALA A 175 6.24 -18.92 -0.34
CA ALA A 175 7.65 -19.01 0.02
C ALA A 175 7.93 -19.95 1.21
N GLY A 176 6.92 -20.66 1.74
CA GLY A 176 7.05 -21.63 2.83
C GLY A 176 7.05 -21.00 4.23
N ARG A 177 6.72 -19.70 4.36
CA ARG A 177 6.52 -19.10 5.68
C ARG A 177 5.24 -19.64 6.29
N THR A 178 5.30 -19.99 7.57
CA THR A 178 4.14 -20.47 8.31
C THR A 178 3.81 -19.51 9.44
N PHE A 179 2.52 -19.26 9.63
CA PHE A 179 2.00 -18.39 10.69
C PHE A 179 1.02 -19.19 11.54
N ASP A 180 1.03 -18.93 12.83
CA ASP A 180 0.14 -19.57 13.80
C ASP A 180 -1.21 -18.83 13.88
N VAL A 181 -1.23 -17.54 13.52
CA VAL A 181 -2.44 -16.72 13.37
C VAL A 181 -2.30 -15.80 12.16
N ILE A 182 -3.38 -15.63 11.39
CA ILE A 182 -3.50 -14.65 10.31
C ILE A 182 -4.67 -13.72 10.65
N LEU A 183 -4.38 -12.44 10.83
CA LEU A 183 -5.37 -11.38 11.03
C LEU A 183 -5.57 -10.65 9.71
N SER A 184 -6.78 -10.69 9.16
CA SER A 184 -7.09 -10.05 7.87
C SER A 184 -8.18 -9.00 8.00
N ASP A 185 -7.95 -7.83 7.42
CA ASP A 185 -9.04 -6.91 7.10
C ASP A 185 -9.95 -7.53 6.02
N LEU A 186 -11.23 -7.13 6.05
CA LEU A 186 -12.25 -7.65 5.14
C LEU A 186 -12.48 -6.76 3.91
N SER A 187 -12.22 -5.46 4.04
CA SER A 187 -12.58 -4.42 3.06
C SER A 187 -11.36 -3.89 2.31
N SER A 188 -10.32 -4.72 2.15
CA SER A 188 -9.12 -4.35 1.41
C SER A 188 -9.43 -4.08 -0.09
N PRO A 189 -8.91 -2.97 -0.67
CA PRO A 189 -9.21 -2.57 -2.05
C PRO A 189 -8.53 -3.45 -3.11
N VAL A 190 -7.38 -4.04 -2.78
CA VAL A 190 -6.61 -4.88 -3.71
C VAL A 190 -7.18 -6.30 -3.77
N MET A 191 -7.49 -6.87 -2.60
CA MET A 191 -8.05 -8.22 -2.49
C MET A 191 -8.98 -8.28 -1.28
N PRO A 192 -10.31 -8.23 -1.48
CA PRO A 192 -11.27 -8.32 -0.39
C PRO A 192 -11.13 -9.60 0.42
N GLY A 193 -11.47 -9.56 1.71
CA GLY A 193 -11.37 -10.68 2.66
C GLY A 193 -11.96 -12.01 2.15
N PRO A 194 -13.16 -12.03 1.53
CA PRO A 194 -13.72 -13.26 0.96
C PRO A 194 -12.86 -13.86 -0.16
N ALA A 195 -12.27 -13.02 -1.02
CA ALA A 195 -11.39 -13.46 -2.09
C ALA A 195 -10.06 -14.01 -1.53
N PHE A 196 -9.50 -13.34 -0.52
CA PHE A 196 -8.31 -13.81 0.19
C PHE A 196 -8.57 -15.15 0.89
N TYR A 197 -9.68 -15.29 1.60
CA TYR A 197 -10.07 -16.54 2.25
C TYR A 197 -10.25 -17.69 1.25
N ALA A 198 -10.92 -17.45 0.11
CA ALA A 198 -11.08 -18.45 -0.94
C ALA A 198 -9.72 -18.92 -1.50
N ALA A 199 -8.77 -17.99 -1.66
CA ALA A 199 -7.40 -18.32 -2.07
C ALA A 199 -6.66 -19.16 -1.02
N LEU A 200 -6.80 -18.82 0.27
CA LEU A 200 -6.23 -19.62 1.36
C LEU A 200 -6.81 -21.04 1.40
N VAL A 201 -8.14 -21.20 1.32
CA VAL A 201 -8.76 -22.54 1.32
C VAL A 201 -8.25 -23.39 0.16
N ARG A 202 -8.07 -22.79 -1.02
CA ARG A 202 -7.66 -23.50 -2.22
C ARG A 202 -6.18 -23.91 -2.21
N HIS A 203 -5.30 -23.04 -1.70
CA HIS A 203 -3.85 -23.21 -1.86
C HIS A 203 -3.10 -23.46 -0.55
N PHE A 204 -3.65 -23.02 0.58
CA PHE A 204 -3.01 -23.02 1.90
C PHE A 204 -4.03 -23.40 3.01
N PRO A 205 -4.62 -24.61 2.98
CA PRO A 205 -5.72 -24.97 3.88
C PRO A 205 -5.36 -24.89 5.37
N GLU A 206 -4.11 -25.17 5.74
CA GLU A 206 -3.63 -24.98 7.12
C GLU A 206 -3.62 -23.51 7.55
N ALA A 207 -3.25 -22.61 6.63
CA ALA A 207 -3.28 -21.18 6.87
C ALA A 207 -4.73 -20.66 6.95
N ALA A 208 -5.62 -21.22 6.13
CA ALA A 208 -7.04 -20.91 6.16
C ALA A 208 -7.68 -21.25 7.51
N ALA A 209 -7.23 -22.31 8.19
CA ALA A 209 -7.71 -22.69 9.52
C ALA A 209 -7.25 -21.75 10.65
N ARG A 210 -6.22 -20.93 10.39
CA ARG A 210 -5.61 -20.00 11.35
C ARG A 210 -6.04 -18.55 11.10
N LEU A 211 -7.09 -18.34 10.31
CA LEU A 211 -7.56 -17.03 9.90
C LEU A 211 -8.53 -16.46 10.94
N ALA A 212 -8.37 -15.18 11.24
CA ALA A 212 -9.38 -14.36 11.90
C ALA A 212 -9.53 -13.02 11.18
N PHE A 213 -10.75 -12.48 11.19
CA PHE A 213 -11.05 -11.20 10.57
C PHE A 213 -10.98 -10.06 11.59
N VAL A 214 -10.37 -8.95 11.18
CA VAL A 214 -10.35 -7.71 11.95
C VAL A 214 -10.88 -6.60 11.05
N THR A 215 -12.14 -6.19 11.22
CA THR A 215 -12.86 -5.37 10.23
C THR A 215 -13.43 -4.09 10.84
N GLY A 216 -13.50 -3.01 10.06
CA GLY A 216 -14.22 -1.77 10.41
C GLY A 216 -15.74 -1.86 10.33
N GLY A 217 -16.28 -3.06 10.10
CA GLY A 217 -17.71 -3.35 9.96
C GLY A 217 -18.03 -3.97 8.60
N ALA A 218 -19.07 -4.80 8.56
CA ALA A 218 -19.57 -5.43 7.34
C ALA A 218 -20.60 -4.54 6.64
N HIS A 219 -20.15 -3.37 6.16
CA HIS A 219 -21.04 -2.32 5.64
C HIS A 219 -21.78 -2.69 4.34
N THR A 220 -21.54 -3.88 3.79
CA THR A 220 -22.25 -4.44 2.65
C THR A 220 -22.97 -5.73 3.02
N PRO A 221 -24.16 -6.01 2.43
CA PRO A 221 -24.87 -7.29 2.63
C PRO A 221 -24.00 -8.51 2.33
N GLU A 222 -23.12 -8.41 1.33
CA GLU A 222 -22.20 -9.49 0.94
C GLU A 222 -21.16 -9.77 2.03
N ALA A 223 -20.59 -8.72 2.63
CA ALA A 223 -19.64 -8.86 3.75
C ALA A 223 -20.30 -9.50 4.97
N GLN A 224 -21.55 -9.12 5.26
CA GLN A 224 -22.29 -9.64 6.40
C GLN A 224 -22.70 -11.10 6.20
N ALA A 225 -23.16 -11.45 4.98
CA ALA A 225 -23.44 -12.82 4.61
C ALA A 225 -22.19 -13.70 4.68
N PHE A 226 -21.05 -13.18 4.24
CA PHE A 226 -19.77 -13.87 4.34
C PHE A 226 -19.37 -14.13 5.79
N LEU A 227 -19.36 -13.12 6.66
CA LEU A 227 -19.00 -13.29 8.08
C LEU A 227 -19.96 -14.22 8.82
N SER A 228 -21.24 -14.24 8.44
CA SER A 228 -22.23 -15.15 9.01
C SER A 228 -22.01 -16.61 8.59
N ALA A 229 -21.40 -16.83 7.41
CA ALA A 229 -21.13 -18.16 6.86
C ALA A 229 -19.70 -18.65 7.13
N ALA A 230 -18.75 -17.74 7.36
CA ALA A 230 -17.36 -18.08 7.62
C ALA A 230 -17.20 -18.64 9.05
N PRO A 231 -16.49 -19.77 9.24
CA PRO A 231 -16.32 -20.38 10.55
C PRO A 231 -15.25 -19.67 11.42
N HIS A 232 -14.83 -18.46 11.04
CA HIS A 232 -13.65 -17.79 11.59
C HIS A 232 -14.02 -16.71 12.60
N PRO A 233 -13.25 -16.55 13.68
CA PRO A 233 -13.42 -15.44 14.61
C PRO A 233 -13.33 -14.09 13.91
N CYS A 234 -14.14 -13.13 14.37
CA CYS A 234 -14.17 -11.77 13.84
C CYS A 234 -14.11 -10.76 14.99
N LEU A 235 -13.25 -9.75 14.84
CA LEU A 235 -13.13 -8.61 15.74
C LEU A 235 -13.48 -7.32 14.99
N GLU A 236 -14.38 -6.53 15.55
CA GLU A 236 -14.80 -5.26 14.97
C GLU A 236 -13.90 -4.11 15.44
N LYS A 237 -13.56 -3.18 14.54
CA LYS A 237 -12.84 -1.93 14.84
C LYS A 237 -13.86 -0.83 15.19
N PRO A 238 -13.61 0.02 16.19
CA PRO A 238 -12.45 0.02 17.08
C PRO A 238 -12.53 -1.08 18.16
N PHE A 239 -11.38 -1.65 18.53
CA PHE A 239 -11.26 -2.68 19.56
C PHE A 239 -10.28 -2.27 20.66
N HIS A 240 -10.44 -2.87 21.84
CA HIS A 240 -9.49 -2.78 22.94
C HIS A 240 -8.34 -3.79 22.77
N PRO A 241 -7.12 -3.48 23.26
CA PRO A 241 -5.96 -4.37 23.18
C PRO A 241 -6.21 -5.78 23.71
N GLU A 242 -6.98 -5.92 24.79
CA GLU A 242 -7.32 -7.21 25.41
C GLU A 242 -8.12 -8.12 24.46
N GLN A 243 -9.01 -7.52 23.65
CA GLN A 243 -9.81 -8.27 22.66
C GLN A 243 -8.94 -8.81 21.53
N LEU A 244 -7.93 -8.05 21.11
CA LEU A 244 -6.97 -8.50 20.10
C LEU A 244 -6.09 -9.63 20.63
N CYS A 245 -5.59 -9.53 21.86
CA CYS A 245 -4.82 -10.61 22.48
C CYS A 245 -5.66 -11.89 22.63
N ALA A 246 -6.89 -11.77 23.14
CA ALA A 246 -7.80 -12.91 23.28
C ALA A 246 -8.12 -13.57 21.93
N LEU A 247 -8.28 -12.78 20.87
CA LEU A 247 -8.47 -13.30 19.51
C LEU A 247 -7.26 -14.13 19.05
N VAL A 248 -6.04 -13.59 19.22
CA VAL A 248 -4.80 -14.29 18.84
C VAL A 248 -4.65 -15.58 19.65
N GLU A 249 -4.91 -15.55 20.95
CA GLU A 249 -4.87 -16.74 21.81
C GLU A 249 -5.87 -17.81 21.34
N ALA A 250 -7.12 -17.42 21.07
CA ALA A 250 -8.19 -18.33 20.64
C ALA A 250 -7.91 -19.03 19.29
N VAL A 251 -7.21 -18.35 18.37
CA VAL A 251 -6.85 -18.92 17.05
C VAL A 251 -5.58 -19.76 17.11
N SER A 252 -4.68 -19.46 18.07
CA SER A 252 -3.37 -20.11 18.17
C SER A 252 -3.38 -21.50 18.82
N GLN A 253 -4.51 -21.96 19.36
CA GLN A 253 -4.69 -23.28 19.99
C GLN A 253 -5.21 -24.33 19.01
#